data_AF-A0A944ABH5-F1
#
_entry.id   AF-A0A944ABH5-F1
#
_cell.length_a   1.000
_cell.length_b   1.000
_cell.length_c   1.000
_cell.angle_alpha   90.00
_cell.angle_beta   90.00
_cell.angle_gamma   90.00
#
_symmetry.space_group_name_H-M   'P 1'
#
loop_
_entity.id
_entity.type
_entity.pdbx_description
1 polymer ?
#
loop_
_entity_poly.entity_id
_entity_poly.type
_entity_poly.pdbx_seq_one_letter_code
_entity_poly.pdbx_strand_id
1 'polypeptide(L)'
;MRKILLTASFLSFAFAGVFIAGCGPFWVDPYIVVKESSLNWVSIRYYNMNKLPARRIGVDIYGNGLVEVKSGTSQLVSNDFASNHKSSDWDDIKTHRIQIKPEEANDIFQHLVNCGVLDREKYGKKSKAKAFQRFIAVKANICTHTYSENVNIFEVDPDLAENLLDVVREFEGTALKGDLN
;
A
#
# COMPACT_ATOMS: atom_id res chain seq x y z
N MET A 1 -42.80 68.45 -15.44
CA MET A 1 -42.07 69.18 -14.38
C MET A 1 -42.03 68.32 -13.12
N ARG A 2 -40.84 68.17 -12.50
CA ARG A 2 -40.50 67.87 -11.08
C ARG A 2 -41.20 66.67 -10.40
N LYS A 3 -40.53 65.51 -10.19
CA LYS A 3 -39.56 65.13 -9.12
C LYS A 3 -40.08 65.28 -7.68
N ILE A 4 -40.03 64.17 -6.91
CA ILE A 4 -39.49 63.94 -5.52
C ILE A 4 -40.07 62.56 -5.06
N LEU A 5 -39.34 61.43 -4.94
CA LEU A 5 -38.28 60.95 -4.03
C LEU A 5 -38.71 60.58 -2.58
N LEU A 6 -38.20 59.41 -2.13
CA LEU A 6 -38.00 58.89 -0.75
C LEU A 6 -39.23 58.17 -0.13
N THR A 7 -39.17 56.98 0.51
CA THR A 7 -38.05 56.24 1.14
C THR A 7 -38.49 54.83 1.58
N ALA A 8 -37.51 53.93 1.64
CA ALA A 8 -37.34 52.86 2.64
C ALA A 8 -38.35 51.70 2.76
N SER A 9 -37.93 50.50 2.36
CA SER A 9 -37.60 49.48 3.35
C SER A 9 -36.72 48.39 2.76
N PHE A 10 -35.56 48.24 3.40
CA PHE A 10 -34.60 47.17 3.26
C PHE A 10 -35.26 45.80 3.44
N LEU A 11 -35.09 44.90 2.48
CA LEU A 11 -35.04 43.47 2.79
C LEU A 11 -33.82 42.88 2.08
N SER A 12 -32.67 43.03 2.76
CA SER A 12 -31.43 42.34 2.42
C SER A 12 -31.67 40.83 2.53
N PHE A 13 -32.04 40.19 1.43
CA PHE A 13 -31.76 38.76 1.26
C PHE A 13 -30.26 38.63 1.01
N ALA A 14 -29.51 38.55 2.12
CA ALA A 14 -28.16 38.02 2.10
C ALA A 14 -28.26 36.54 1.71
N PHE A 15 -28.30 36.28 0.40
CA PHE A 15 -27.91 34.99 -0.14
C PHE A 15 -26.41 34.87 0.15
N ALA A 16 -26.12 34.26 1.31
CA ALA A 16 -24.81 33.73 1.61
C ALA A 16 -24.43 32.85 0.43
N GLY A 17 -23.53 33.35 -0.42
CA GLY A 17 -22.86 32.55 -1.41
C GLY A 17 -22.18 31.43 -0.66
N VAL A 18 -22.81 30.25 -0.69
CA VAL A 18 -22.17 29.00 -0.35
C VAL A 18 -20.96 28.95 -1.27
N PHE A 19 -19.80 29.27 -0.69
CA PHE A 19 -18.52 28.85 -1.20
C PHE A 19 -18.61 27.34 -1.25
N ILE A 20 -19.08 26.82 -2.39
CA ILE A 20 -18.74 25.50 -2.85
C ILE A 20 -17.24 25.59 -3.10
N ALA A 21 -16.46 25.53 -2.02
CA ALA A 21 -15.12 24.98 -2.08
C ALA A 21 -15.33 23.63 -2.75
N GLY A 22 -14.99 23.57 -4.03
CA GLY A 22 -15.11 22.37 -4.83
C GLY A 22 -14.23 21.31 -4.20
N CYS A 23 -14.77 20.54 -3.26
CA CYS A 23 -14.53 19.11 -3.23
C CYS A 23 -14.96 18.63 -4.60
N GLY A 24 -13.97 18.52 -5.48
CA GLY A 24 -14.17 18.01 -6.83
C GLY A 24 -14.95 16.70 -6.76
N PRO A 25 -15.66 16.38 -7.85
CA PRO A 25 -16.43 15.16 -7.94
C PRO A 25 -15.49 13.99 -7.59
N PHE A 26 -15.74 13.30 -6.46
CA PHE A 26 -14.88 12.23 -5.89
C PHE A 26 -14.84 10.95 -6.75
N TRP A 27 -15.26 11.06 -8.01
CA TRP A 27 -15.28 9.98 -8.97
C TRP A 27 -13.84 9.52 -9.11
N VAL A 28 -13.58 8.36 -8.52
CA VAL A 28 -12.31 7.67 -8.52
C VAL A 28 -11.96 7.48 -10.00
N ASP A 29 -10.93 8.20 -10.47
CA ASP A 29 -10.40 7.98 -11.79
C ASP A 29 -9.95 6.51 -11.86
N PRO A 30 -10.49 5.70 -12.78
CA PRO A 30 -10.09 4.30 -12.92
C PRO A 30 -8.61 4.14 -13.30
N TYR A 31 -7.93 5.25 -13.65
CA TYR A 31 -6.51 5.29 -13.96
C TYR A 31 -5.78 6.21 -12.98
N ILE A 32 -5.53 5.73 -11.76
CA ILE A 32 -4.68 6.44 -10.82
C ILE A 32 -3.26 6.48 -11.40
N VAL A 33 -2.85 7.65 -11.90
CA VAL A 33 -1.46 7.91 -12.28
C VAL A 33 -0.67 8.22 -11.02
N VAL A 34 0.31 7.37 -10.71
CA VAL A 34 1.17 7.52 -9.55
C VAL A 34 2.15 8.65 -9.81
N LYS A 35 2.08 9.67 -8.96
CA LYS A 35 3.03 10.77 -8.94
C LYS A 35 4.23 10.37 -8.09
N GLU A 36 5.42 10.67 -8.59
CA GLU A 36 6.66 10.52 -7.84
C GLU A 36 6.57 11.27 -6.51
N SER A 37 6.81 10.56 -5.42
CA SER A 37 6.83 11.13 -4.09
C SER A 37 7.59 10.22 -3.15
N SER A 38 8.50 10.79 -2.37
CA SER A 38 9.20 10.09 -1.28
C SER A 38 8.27 9.61 -0.17
N LEU A 39 7.02 10.08 -0.14
CA LEU A 39 6.00 9.67 0.82
C LEU A 39 5.22 8.43 0.36
N ASN A 40 5.34 8.03 -0.90
CA ASN A 40 4.74 6.79 -1.38
C ASN A 40 5.51 5.60 -0.78
N TRP A 41 4.79 4.59 -0.34
CA TRP A 41 5.39 3.35 0.15
C TRP A 41 4.47 2.15 -0.06
N VAL A 42 5.08 0.98 -0.21
CA VAL A 42 4.39 -0.31 -0.27
C VAL A 42 5.13 -1.31 0.61
N SER A 43 4.39 -2.04 1.43
CA SER A 43 4.87 -3.11 2.30
C SER A 43 4.18 -4.41 1.91
N ILE A 44 4.97 -5.35 1.36
CA ILE A 44 4.52 -6.67 0.94
C ILE A 44 5.05 -7.69 1.93
N ARG A 45 4.16 -8.51 2.50
CA ARG A 45 4.52 -9.57 3.44
C ARG A 45 4.06 -10.91 2.87
N TYR A 46 5.02 -11.80 2.62
CA TYR A 46 4.79 -13.15 2.15
C TYR A 46 5.16 -14.18 3.22
N TYR A 47 4.34 -15.21 3.36
CA TYR A 47 4.49 -16.28 4.32
C TYR A 47 4.33 -17.61 3.61
N ASN A 48 5.31 -18.50 3.81
CA ASN A 48 5.26 -19.86 3.33
C ASN A 48 5.10 -20.81 4.52
N MET A 49 3.88 -21.32 4.70
CA MET A 49 3.50 -22.23 5.77
C MET A 49 3.67 -23.72 5.39
N ASN A 50 4.19 -24.03 4.19
CA ASN A 50 4.42 -25.41 3.75
C ASN A 50 5.53 -26.14 4.52
N LYS A 51 6.43 -25.39 5.15
CA LYS A 51 7.55 -25.93 5.92
C LYS A 51 7.51 -25.32 7.31
N LEU A 52 7.78 -26.13 8.32
CA LEU A 52 8.03 -25.68 9.69
C LEU A 52 9.55 -25.65 9.91
N PRO A 53 10.12 -24.57 10.44
CA PRO A 53 9.46 -23.30 10.79
C PRO A 53 9.04 -22.49 9.54
N ALA A 54 7.94 -21.73 9.68
CA ALA A 54 7.35 -20.99 8.56
C ALA A 54 8.30 -19.88 8.07
N ARG A 55 8.66 -19.93 6.79
CA ARG A 55 9.51 -18.91 6.16
C ARG A 55 8.69 -17.66 5.89
N ARG A 56 9.21 -16.50 6.29
CA ARG A 56 8.62 -15.18 6.11
C ARG A 56 9.55 -14.32 5.29
N ILE A 57 8.97 -13.51 4.41
CA ILE A 57 9.68 -12.51 3.62
C ILE A 57 8.85 -11.22 3.66
N GLY A 58 9.50 -10.13 3.99
CA GLY A 58 8.95 -8.79 4.02
C GLY A 58 9.74 -7.90 3.07
N VAL A 59 9.03 -7.20 2.18
CA VAL A 59 9.63 -6.25 1.24
C VAL A 59 8.93 -4.91 1.43
N ASP A 60 9.70 -3.91 1.85
CA ASP A 60 9.24 -2.54 2.05
C ASP A 60 9.91 -1.65 0.99
N ILE A 61 9.10 -1.06 0.11
CA ILE A 61 9.55 -0.21 -1.00
C ILE A 61 9.11 1.21 -0.70
N TYR A 62 10.04 2.15 -0.72
CA TYR A 62 9.81 3.57 -0.49
C TYR A 62 10.02 4.37 -1.78
N GLY A 63 9.24 5.43 -1.99
CA GLY A 63 9.30 6.24 -3.20
C GLY A 63 10.57 7.07 -3.38
N ASN A 64 11.46 7.10 -2.38
CA ASN A 64 12.82 7.61 -2.53
C ASN A 64 13.80 6.57 -3.11
N GLY A 65 13.31 5.38 -3.49
CA GLY A 65 14.12 4.29 -4.03
C GLY A 65 14.80 3.40 -2.99
N LEU A 66 14.55 3.60 -1.70
CA LEU A 66 15.00 2.65 -0.69
C LEU A 66 14.10 1.42 -0.69
N VAL A 67 14.70 0.23 -0.73
CA VAL A 67 14.00 -1.04 -0.57
C VAL A 67 14.61 -1.81 0.60
N GLU A 68 13.80 -2.16 1.59
CA GLU A 68 14.21 -3.00 2.71
C GLU A 68 13.61 -4.40 2.56
N VAL A 69 14.47 -5.42 2.52
CA VAL A 69 14.09 -6.82 2.41
C VAL A 69 14.43 -7.52 3.71
N LYS A 70 13.41 -7.96 4.45
CA LYS A 70 13.54 -8.80 5.64
C LYS A 70 13.19 -10.23 5.28
N SER A 71 14.04 -11.19 5.63
CA SER A 71 13.75 -12.63 5.43
C SER A 71 14.15 -13.43 6.65
N GLY A 72 13.46 -14.55 6.91
CA GLY A 72 13.78 -15.42 8.03
C GLY A 72 12.59 -16.22 8.53
N THR A 73 12.79 -16.95 9.62
CA THR A 73 11.75 -17.75 10.28
C THR A 73 11.24 -17.12 11.57
N SER A 74 11.81 -15.99 11.98
CA SER A 74 11.31 -15.18 13.09
C SER A 74 9.96 -14.50 12.79
N GLN A 75 9.18 -14.22 13.82
CA GLN A 75 7.95 -13.42 13.71
C GLN A 75 8.25 -11.93 13.46
N LEU A 76 9.45 -11.48 13.84
CA LEU A 76 9.90 -10.10 13.67
C LEU A 76 10.00 -9.69 12.20
N VAL A 77 10.22 -10.62 11.27
CA VAL A 77 10.22 -10.36 9.82
C VAL A 77 8.91 -9.72 9.35
N SER A 78 7.79 -10.15 9.94
CA SER A 78 6.45 -9.68 9.58
C SER A 78 5.91 -8.59 10.49
N ASN A 79 6.34 -8.61 11.75
CA ASN A 79 5.82 -7.72 12.78
C ASN A 79 6.97 -7.30 13.71
N ASP A 80 7.47 -6.08 13.52
CA ASP A 80 8.53 -5.51 14.35
C ASP A 80 8.12 -5.40 15.83
N PHE A 81 6.82 -5.44 16.13
CA PHE A 81 6.26 -5.41 17.49
C PHE A 81 5.87 -6.80 18.01
N ALA A 82 6.38 -7.88 17.42
CA ALA A 82 6.19 -9.22 17.98
C ALA A 82 6.74 -9.26 19.42
N SER A 83 6.08 -10.02 20.30
CA SER A 83 6.44 -10.11 21.72
C SER A 83 7.04 -11.46 22.12
N ASN A 84 7.11 -12.41 21.19
CA ASN A 84 7.49 -13.81 21.44
C ASN A 84 9.03 -14.04 21.50
N HIS A 85 9.70 -13.28 22.37
CA HIS A 85 11.16 -13.29 22.56
C HIS A 85 11.73 -14.60 23.11
N LYS A 86 10.89 -15.57 23.46
CA LYS A 86 11.32 -16.89 23.98
C LYS A 86 11.42 -17.97 22.90
N SER A 87 11.09 -17.65 21.66
CA SER A 87 11.19 -18.60 20.55
C SER A 87 12.65 -18.84 20.15
N SER A 88 12.98 -20.09 19.77
CA SER A 88 14.33 -20.45 19.28
C SER A 88 14.73 -19.68 18.02
N ASP A 89 13.71 -19.30 17.24
CA ASP A 89 13.87 -18.71 15.91
C ASP A 89 13.82 -17.17 15.99
N TRP A 90 13.88 -16.59 17.19
CA TRP A 90 13.68 -15.15 17.42
C TRP A 90 14.68 -14.30 16.64
N ASP A 91 15.95 -14.71 16.66
CA ASP A 91 17.07 -13.99 16.02
C ASP A 91 17.30 -14.41 14.56
N ASP A 92 16.50 -15.33 14.01
CA ASP A 92 16.61 -15.73 12.60
C ASP A 92 15.94 -14.71 11.67
N ILE A 93 16.66 -13.61 11.47
CA ILE A 93 16.26 -12.49 10.61
C ILE A 93 17.48 -12.01 9.84
N LYS A 94 17.31 -11.85 8.54
CA LYS A 94 18.24 -11.16 7.67
C LYS A 94 17.56 -9.95 7.09
N THR A 95 18.22 -8.80 7.17
CA THR A 95 17.72 -7.53 6.62
C THR A 95 18.71 -7.01 5.60
N HIS A 96 18.24 -6.75 4.38
CA HIS A 96 19.02 -6.17 3.30
C HIS A 96 18.41 -4.84 2.90
N ARG A 97 19.25 -3.88 2.59
CA ARG A 97 18.84 -2.59 2.06
C ARG A 97 19.38 -2.45 0.67
N ILE A 98 18.48 -2.28 -0.28
CA ILE A 98 18.78 -2.11 -1.70
C ILE A 98 18.40 -0.69 -2.05
N GLN A 99 19.27 -0.01 -2.79
CA GLN A 99 18.98 1.31 -3.34
C GLN A 99 18.67 1.13 -4.82
N ILE A 100 17.43 1.43 -5.20
CA ILE A 100 17.00 1.55 -6.59
C ILE A 100 16.81 3.03 -6.94
N LYS A 101 16.55 3.30 -8.22
CA LYS A 101 16.21 4.66 -8.64
C LYS A 101 14.78 5.01 -8.22
N PRO A 102 14.50 6.26 -7.82
CA PRO A 102 13.13 6.69 -7.50
C PRO A 102 12.13 6.45 -8.64
N GLU A 103 12.57 6.57 -9.89
CA GLU A 103 11.75 6.32 -11.08
C GLU A 103 11.33 4.85 -11.16
N GLU A 104 12.27 3.93 -10.87
CA GLU A 104 11.99 2.48 -10.83
C GLU A 104 11.00 2.14 -9.71
N ALA A 105 11.11 2.78 -8.54
CA ALA A 105 10.14 2.62 -7.46
C ALA A 105 8.74 3.12 -7.89
N ASN A 106 8.68 4.22 -8.63
CA ASN A 106 7.42 4.77 -9.13
C ASN A 106 6.78 3.85 -10.18
N ASP A 107 7.57 3.24 -11.06
CA ASP A 107 7.11 2.25 -12.04
C ASP A 107 6.50 1.03 -11.34
N ILE A 108 7.15 0.53 -10.28
CA ILE A 108 6.60 -0.55 -9.44
C ILE A 108 5.26 -0.12 -8.83
N PHE A 109 5.16 1.08 -8.28
CA PHE A 109 3.90 1.58 -7.71
C PHE A 109 2.80 1.69 -8.78
N GLN A 110 3.12 2.22 -9.96
CA GLN A 110 2.17 2.31 -11.06
C GLN A 110 1.70 0.93 -11.51
N HIS A 111 2.62 -0.04 -11.61
CA HIS A 111 2.27 -1.43 -11.93
C HIS A 111 1.32 -2.03 -10.89
N LEU A 112 1.61 -1.87 -9.60
CA LEU A 112 0.75 -2.36 -8.52
C LEU A 112 -0.64 -1.73 -8.52
N VAL A 113 -0.74 -0.43 -8.80
CA VAL A 113 -2.02 0.26 -8.99
C VAL A 113 -2.77 -0.32 -10.19
N ASN A 114 -2.09 -0.56 -11.32
CA ASN A 114 -2.69 -1.16 -12.52
C ASN A 114 -3.19 -2.60 -12.27
N CYS A 115 -2.48 -3.36 -11.42
CA CYS A 115 -2.92 -4.70 -10.97
C CYS A 115 -4.08 -4.64 -9.97
N GLY A 116 -4.48 -3.45 -9.52
CA GLY A 116 -5.64 -3.25 -8.66
C GLY A 116 -5.33 -3.29 -7.17
N VAL A 117 -4.08 -3.00 -6.73
CA VAL A 117 -3.77 -2.84 -5.30
C VAL A 117 -4.65 -1.76 -4.65
N LEU A 118 -5.07 -0.73 -5.38
CA LEU A 118 -5.96 0.32 -4.84
C LEU A 118 -7.43 0.13 -5.22
N ASP A 119 -7.78 -0.94 -5.94
CA ASP A 119 -9.12 -1.13 -6.50
C ASP A 119 -10.18 -1.26 -5.41
N ARG A 120 -11.13 -0.30 -5.40
CA ARG A 120 -12.19 -0.22 -4.40
C ARG A 120 -13.32 -1.22 -4.50
N GLU A 121 -13.47 -1.85 -5.65
CA GLU A 121 -14.53 -2.82 -5.87
C GLU A 121 -14.16 -4.21 -5.35
N LYS A 122 -12.88 -4.44 -5.05
CA LYS A 122 -12.37 -5.69 -4.47
C LYS A 122 -12.44 -5.72 -2.93
N TYR A 123 -12.68 -4.58 -2.25
CA TYR A 123 -12.77 -4.53 -0.78
C TYR A 123 -14.02 -5.26 -0.26
N GLY A 124 -13.86 -5.94 0.89
CA GLY A 124 -14.98 -6.53 1.63
C GLY A 124 -15.32 -7.98 1.26
N LYS A 125 -14.58 -8.59 0.32
CA LYS A 125 -14.63 -10.05 0.12
C LYS A 125 -13.95 -10.74 1.30
N LYS A 126 -14.75 -11.31 2.21
CA LYS A 126 -14.22 -12.15 3.29
C LYS A 126 -13.60 -13.41 2.69
N SER A 127 -12.35 -13.69 3.03
CA SER A 127 -11.71 -15.00 2.87
C SER A 127 -12.63 -16.09 3.43
N LYS A 128 -12.83 -17.15 2.67
CA LYS A 128 -13.73 -18.27 3.02
C LYS A 128 -12.97 -19.48 3.55
N ALA A 129 -11.65 -19.48 3.55
CA ALA A 129 -10.86 -20.68 3.78
C ALA A 129 -9.93 -20.61 5.00
N LYS A 130 -9.80 -21.76 5.69
CA LYS A 130 -9.35 -21.84 7.10
C LYS A 130 -7.84 -21.92 7.31
N ALA A 131 -7.02 -22.23 6.30
CA ALA A 131 -5.56 -22.27 6.43
C ALA A 131 -4.94 -22.47 5.04
N PHE A 132 -4.01 -21.60 4.64
CA PHE A 132 -3.29 -21.75 3.38
C PHE A 132 -1.81 -22.01 3.58
N GLN A 133 -1.28 -22.82 2.69
CA GLN A 133 0.14 -23.10 2.53
C GLN A 133 0.98 -21.86 2.24
N ARG A 134 0.37 -20.84 1.62
CA ARG A 134 1.00 -19.57 1.26
C ARG A 134 0.04 -18.42 1.57
N PHE A 135 0.57 -17.35 2.13
CA PHE A 135 -0.20 -16.15 2.46
C PHE A 135 0.57 -14.94 1.99
N ILE A 136 -0.12 -13.99 1.37
CA ILE A 136 0.46 -12.70 1.01
C ILE A 136 -0.49 -11.58 1.42
N ALA A 137 0.08 -10.58 2.08
CA ALA A 137 -0.62 -9.36 2.48
C ALA A 137 0.16 -8.15 1.98
N VAL A 138 -0.56 -7.10 1.61
CA VAL A 138 0.01 -5.84 1.16
C VAL A 138 -0.60 -4.68 1.94
N LYS A 139 0.25 -3.71 2.29
CA LYS A 139 -0.14 -2.40 2.78
C LYS A 139 0.53 -1.38 1.89
N ALA A 140 -0.17 -0.32 1.53
CA ALA A 140 0.37 0.70 0.67
C ALA A 140 -0.14 2.08 1.06
N ASN A 141 0.67 3.10 0.80
CA ASN A 141 0.24 4.48 0.72
C ASN A 141 0.80 5.04 -0.59
N ILE A 142 -0.08 5.31 -1.55
CA ILE A 142 0.30 5.81 -2.87
C ILE A 142 -0.54 7.03 -3.15
N CYS A 143 0.10 8.18 -3.35
CA CYS A 143 -0.57 9.46 -3.60
C CYS A 143 -1.71 9.73 -2.60
N THR A 144 -1.44 9.59 -1.30
CA THR A 144 -2.37 9.73 -0.17
C THR A 144 -3.54 8.73 -0.12
N HIS A 145 -3.55 7.74 -1.01
CA HIS A 145 -4.48 6.62 -0.94
C HIS A 145 -3.84 5.49 -0.15
N THR A 146 -4.42 5.20 1.01
CA THR A 146 -3.97 4.10 1.87
C THR A 146 -4.74 2.82 1.55
N TYR A 147 -3.99 1.73 1.37
CA TYR A 147 -4.48 0.37 1.30
C TYR A 147 -3.95 -0.43 2.50
N SER A 148 -4.82 -1.15 3.19
CA SER A 148 -4.42 -2.10 4.22
C SER A 148 -5.49 -3.17 4.35
N GLU A 149 -5.27 -4.31 3.73
CA GLU A 149 -6.13 -5.48 3.85
C GLU A 149 -5.47 -6.51 4.79
N ASN A 150 -6.26 -7.07 5.70
CA ASN A 150 -5.83 -8.17 6.59
C ASN A 150 -6.27 -9.54 6.04
N VAL A 151 -6.62 -9.59 4.75
CA VAL A 151 -7.11 -10.78 4.06
C VAL A 151 -6.00 -11.35 3.16
N ASN A 152 -5.97 -12.67 3.01
CA ASN A 152 -5.04 -13.33 2.11
C ASN A 152 -5.38 -12.97 0.65
N ILE A 153 -4.47 -12.28 -0.05
CA ILE A 153 -4.73 -11.82 -1.42
C ILE A 153 -4.85 -13.01 -2.38
N PHE A 154 -4.19 -14.14 -2.10
CA PHE A 154 -4.37 -15.38 -2.88
C PHE A 154 -5.82 -15.87 -2.99
N GLU A 155 -6.71 -15.45 -2.07
CA GLU A 155 -8.14 -15.81 -2.13
C GLU A 155 -9.01 -14.75 -2.81
N VAL A 156 -8.66 -13.48 -2.65
CA VAL A 156 -9.44 -12.36 -3.15
C VAL A 156 -9.12 -12.12 -4.63
N ASP A 157 -7.83 -12.21 -4.96
CA ASP A 157 -7.27 -11.92 -6.27
C ASP A 157 -5.95 -12.71 -6.47
N PRO A 158 -6.03 -13.97 -6.98
CA PRO A 158 -4.86 -14.80 -7.22
C PRO A 158 -3.86 -14.18 -8.21
N ASP A 159 -4.35 -13.43 -9.21
CA ASP A 159 -3.50 -12.82 -10.22
C ASP A 159 -2.67 -11.69 -9.62
N LEU A 160 -3.29 -10.85 -8.77
CA LEU A 160 -2.56 -9.85 -7.98
C LEU A 160 -1.56 -10.49 -7.02
N ALA A 161 -1.93 -11.62 -6.39
CA ALA A 161 -1.06 -12.32 -5.46
C ALA A 161 0.22 -12.87 -6.12
N GLU A 162 0.13 -13.40 -7.35
CA GLU A 162 1.32 -13.84 -8.11
C GLU A 162 2.19 -12.65 -8.53
N ASN A 163 1.62 -11.54 -8.98
CA ASN A 163 2.39 -10.33 -9.31
C ASN A 163 3.15 -9.79 -8.08
N LEU A 164 2.49 -9.75 -6.91
CA LEU A 164 3.14 -9.36 -5.65
C LEU A 164 4.24 -10.34 -5.24
N LEU A 165 4.05 -11.64 -5.49
CA LEU A 165 5.05 -12.65 -5.20
C LEU A 165 6.28 -12.53 -6.12
N ASP A 166 6.09 -12.15 -7.38
CA ASP A 166 7.19 -11.92 -8.31
C ASP A 166 8.04 -10.71 -7.91
N VAL A 167 7.41 -9.62 -7.45
CA VAL A 167 8.13 -8.48 -6.82
C VAL A 167 8.95 -8.96 -5.62
N VAL A 168 8.37 -9.79 -4.74
CA VAL A 168 9.08 -10.33 -3.58
C VAL A 168 10.29 -11.19 -4.01
N ARG A 169 10.14 -12.04 -5.02
CA ARG A 169 11.21 -12.91 -5.54
C ARG A 169 12.35 -12.12 -6.17
N GLU A 170 12.03 -11.06 -6.90
CA GLU A 170 13.03 -10.19 -7.53
C GLU A 170 13.96 -9.55 -6.48
N PHE A 171 13.37 -8.95 -5.45
CA PHE A 171 14.15 -8.31 -4.39
C PHE A 171 14.83 -9.30 -3.45
N GLU A 172 14.22 -10.45 -3.16
CA GLU A 172 14.89 -11.52 -2.42
C GLU A 172 16.09 -12.06 -3.20
N GLY A 173 15.93 -12.33 -4.51
CA GLY A 173 17.03 -12.80 -5.36
C GLY A 173 18.17 -11.78 -5.46
N THR A 174 17.83 -10.48 -5.49
CA THR A 174 18.82 -9.40 -5.50
C THR A 174 19.56 -9.30 -4.16
N ALA A 175 18.83 -9.39 -3.04
CA ALA A 175 19.41 -9.42 -1.70
C ALA A 175 20.41 -10.57 -1.52
N LEU A 176 20.04 -11.78 -1.96
CA LEU A 176 20.91 -12.97 -1.89
C LEU A 176 22.17 -12.86 -2.75
N LYS A 177 22.11 -12.16 -3.90
CA LYS A 177 23.29 -11.88 -4.72
C LYS A 177 24.22 -10.84 -4.09
N GLY A 178 23.66 -9.89 -3.34
CA GLY A 178 24.43 -8.89 -2.59
C GLY A 178 25.30 -9.50 -1.49
N ASP A 179 24.88 -10.63 -0.90
CA ASP A 179 25.62 -11.35 0.15
C ASP A 179 26.82 -12.18 -0.36
N LEU A 180 26.94 -12.39 -1.68
CA LEU A 180 27.98 -13.20 -2.30
C LEU A 180 29.18 -12.39 -2.82
N ASN A 181 29.17 -11.06 -2.64
CA ASN A 181 30.25 -10.13 -2.98
C ASN A 181 30.82 -9.48 -1.72
#